data_AF-A0AA44F8T8-F1
#
_entry.id   AF-A0AA44F8T8-F1
#
_cell.length_a   1.000
_cell.length_b   1.000
_cell.length_c   1.000
_cell.angle_alpha   90.00
_cell.angle_beta   90.00
_cell.angle_gamma   90.00
#
_symmetry.space_group_name_H-M   'P 1'
#
loop_
_entity.id
_entity.type
_entity.pdbx_description
1 polymer ?
#
loop_
_entity_poly.entity_id
_entity_poly.type
_entity_poly.pdbx_seq_one_letter_code
_entity_poly.pdbx_strand_id
1 'polypeptide(L)'
;MQVNQEVTIKFSDDHNDTRIAAWLKKHCLRPAIVSDLTFNAKVEVEIGDLDEDDIIDAYDKLNKLDDSDLYHVGQAYRRLAEGDVNEAMEILSRHFDLAPPSHERAIADLLNGKRN
;
A
#
# COMPACT_ATOMS: atom_id res chain seq x y z
N MET A 1 -3.54 4.34 -17.78
CA MET A 1 -3.44 2.89 -17.46
C MET A 1 -4.86 2.33 -17.43
N GLN A 2 -5.15 1.18 -18.06
CA GLN A 2 -6.49 0.59 -17.99
C GLN A 2 -6.54 -0.51 -16.95
N VAL A 3 -7.45 -0.40 -15.98
CA VAL A 3 -7.64 -1.38 -14.92
C VAL A 3 -9.06 -1.93 -15.01
N ASN A 4 -9.21 -3.25 -14.90
CA ASN A 4 -10.54 -3.85 -14.73
C ASN A 4 -10.93 -3.68 -13.27
N GLN A 5 -11.98 -2.92 -13.01
CA GLN A 5 -12.51 -2.70 -11.67
C GLN A 5 -13.94 -3.23 -11.60
N GLU A 6 -14.22 -3.99 -10.54
CA GLU A 6 -15.59 -4.34 -10.19
C GLU A 6 -16.24 -3.14 -9.51
N VAL A 7 -17.30 -2.62 -10.12
CA VAL A 7 -18.05 -1.47 -9.61
C VAL A 7 -19.41 -1.97 -9.14
N THR A 8 -19.80 -1.61 -7.92
CA THR A 8 -21.12 -1.91 -7.36
C THR A 8 -21.88 -0.62 -7.11
N ILE A 9 -23.03 -0.47 -7.76
CA ILE A 9 -23.98 0.62 -7.52
C ILE A 9 -25.01 0.12 -6.53
N LYS A 10 -24.99 0.68 -5.31
CA LYS A 10 -25.99 0.44 -4.27
C LYS A 10 -27.10 1.44 -4.38
N PHE A 11 -28.21 1.09 -5.01
CA PHE A 11 -29.31 2.04 -5.25
C PHE A 11 -29.97 2.55 -3.97
N SER A 12 -29.83 1.81 -2.87
CA SER A 12 -30.35 2.14 -1.54
C SER A 12 -29.44 3.07 -0.72
N ASP A 13 -28.25 3.42 -1.21
CA ASP A 13 -27.33 4.32 -0.50
C ASP A 13 -27.86 5.78 -0.49
N ASP A 14 -27.85 6.38 0.69
CA ASP A 14 -28.30 7.76 0.91
C ASP A 14 -27.33 8.81 0.32
N HIS A 15 -26.10 8.41 0.00
CA HIS A 15 -25.08 9.27 -0.63
C HIS A 15 -25.03 9.16 -2.15
N ASN A 16 -26.03 8.52 -2.77
CA ASN A 16 -26.06 8.37 -4.21
C ASN A 16 -26.08 9.71 -4.95
N ASP A 17 -25.30 9.80 -6.02
CA ASP A 17 -25.27 10.96 -6.91
C ASP A 17 -26.69 11.27 -7.43
N THR A 18 -27.00 12.57 -7.54
CA THR A 18 -28.24 13.10 -8.12
C THR A 18 -28.63 12.46 -9.47
N ARG A 19 -27.65 11.99 -10.26
CA ARG A 19 -27.86 11.28 -11.53
C ARG A 19 -28.52 9.91 -11.33
N ILE A 20 -28.15 9.18 -10.28
CA ILE A 20 -28.75 7.88 -9.93
C ILE A 20 -30.20 8.10 -9.47
N ALA A 21 -30.42 9.09 -8.60
CA ALA A 21 -31.77 9.46 -8.16
C ALA A 21 -32.67 9.90 -9.34
N ALA A 22 -32.13 10.67 -10.29
CA ALA A 22 -32.85 11.08 -11.49
C ALA A 22 -33.19 9.90 -12.41
N TRP A 23 -32.28 8.94 -12.56
CA TRP A 23 -32.51 7.72 -13.33
C TRP A 23 -33.61 6.85 -12.69
N LEU A 24 -33.53 6.61 -11.38
CA LEU A 24 -34.57 5.87 -10.65
C LEU A 24 -35.94 6.54 -10.78
N LYS A 25 -36.01 7.87 -10.64
CA LYS A 25 -37.24 8.65 -10.81
C LYS A 25 -37.80 8.53 -12.22
N LYS A 26 -36.95 8.62 -13.25
CA LYS A 26 -37.34 8.50 -14.67
C LYS A 26 -37.97 7.13 -14.97
N HIS A 27 -37.49 6.08 -14.30
CA HIS A 27 -37.97 4.71 -14.48
C HIS A 27 -39.01 4.29 -13.44
N CYS A 28 -39.49 5.21 -12.59
CA CYS A 28 -40.44 4.94 -11.50
C CYS A 28 -40.00 3.82 -10.54
N LEU A 29 -38.69 3.65 -10.38
CA LEU A 29 -38.09 2.63 -9.51
C LEU A 29 -37.85 3.19 -8.11
N ARG A 30 -38.06 2.36 -7.08
CA ARG A 30 -37.74 2.72 -5.70
C ARG A 30 -36.37 2.10 -5.32
N PRO A 31 -35.46 2.87 -4.69
CA PRO A 31 -34.20 2.37 -4.17
C PRO A 31 -34.29 1.02 -3.43
N ALA A 32 -35.27 0.91 -2.52
CA ALA A 32 -35.42 -0.24 -1.63
C ALA A 32 -35.86 -1.55 -2.30
N ILE A 33 -36.27 -1.53 -3.58
CA ILE A 33 -36.73 -2.72 -4.31
C ILE A 33 -35.80 -3.10 -5.47
N VAL A 34 -34.80 -2.27 -5.77
CA VAL A 34 -33.85 -2.53 -6.85
C VAL A 34 -32.61 -3.17 -6.23
N SER A 35 -32.26 -4.37 -6.68
CA SER A 35 -31.02 -5.02 -6.28
C SER A 35 -29.81 -4.20 -6.71
N ASP A 36 -28.75 -4.26 -5.91
CA ASP A 36 -27.48 -3.64 -6.25
C ASP A 36 -26.97 -4.15 -7.60
N LEU A 37 -26.43 -3.24 -8.40
CA LEU A 37 -25.88 -3.57 -9.71
C LEU A 37 -24.36 -3.64 -9.62
N THR A 38 -23.82 -4.85 -9.76
CA THR A 38 -22.38 -5.10 -9.85
C THR A 38 -21.99 -5.39 -11.29
N PHE A 39 -20.98 -4.69 -11.81
CA PHE A 39 -20.46 -4.92 -13.15
C PHE A 39 -18.96 -4.63 -13.22
N ASN A 40 -18.29 -5.27 -14.16
CA ASN A 40 -16.87 -5.04 -14.43
C ASN A 40 -16.72 -3.90 -15.43
N ALA A 41 -16.07 -2.82 -15.01
CA ALA A 41 -15.75 -1.68 -15.84
C ALA A 41 -14.26 -1.68 -16.18
N LYS A 42 -13.93 -1.35 -17.44
CA LYS A 42 -12.59 -0.94 -17.80
C LYS A 42 -12.47 0.54 -17.53
N VAL A 43 -11.75 0.89 -16.48
CA VAL A 43 -11.52 2.28 -16.09
C VAL A 43 -10.14 2.68 -16.62
N GLU A 44 -10.12 3.78 -17.35
CA GLU A 44 -8.88 4.45 -17.72
C GLU A 44 -8.49 5.36 -16.56
N VAL A 45 -7.39 5.02 -15.90
CA VAL A 45 -6.81 5.78 -14.80
C VAL A 45 -5.63 6.56 -15.35
N GLU A 46 -5.71 7.88 -15.34
CA GLU A 46 -4.56 8.74 -15.60
C GLU A 46 -3.78 8.97 -14.30
N ILE A 47 -2.45 9.03 -14.36
CA ILE A 47 -1.61 9.29 -13.17
C ILE A 47 -1.92 10.67 -12.57
N GLY A 48 -2.46 11.60 -13.36
CA GLY A 48 -2.92 12.90 -12.90
C GLY A 48 -4.26 12.90 -12.15
N ASP A 49 -4.99 11.77 -12.17
CA ASP A 49 -6.24 11.59 -11.42
C ASP A 49 -6.01 11.00 -10.03
N LEU A 50 -4.80 10.51 -9.75
CA LEU A 50 -4.39 10.09 -8.41
C LEU A 50 -3.92 11.33 -7.66
N ASP A 51 -4.59 11.67 -6.58
CA ASP A 51 -4.08 12.70 -5.68
C ASP A 51 -2.86 12.17 -4.90
N GLU A 52 -2.11 13.09 -4.29
CA GLU A 52 -0.91 12.74 -3.52
C GLU A 52 -1.24 11.78 -2.38
N ASP A 53 -2.43 11.92 -1.79
CA ASP A 53 -2.93 11.09 -0.70
C ASP A 53 -3.21 9.66 -1.17
N ASP A 54 -3.80 9.46 -2.36
CA ASP A 54 -4.04 8.15 -2.98
C ASP A 54 -2.74 7.41 -3.29
N ILE A 55 -1.71 8.13 -3.72
CA ILE A 55 -0.37 7.58 -3.97
C ILE A 55 0.27 7.15 -2.65
N ILE A 56 0.18 7.98 -1.61
CA ILE A 56 0.69 7.67 -0.27
C ILE A 56 -0.05 6.44 0.30
N ASP A 57 -1.38 6.39 0.20
CA ASP A 57 -2.19 5.28 0.69
C ASP A 57 -1.87 3.97 -0.05
N ALA A 58 -1.64 4.03 -1.36
CA ALA A 58 -1.22 2.86 -2.14
C ALA A 58 0.19 2.40 -1.75
N TYR A 59 1.12 3.35 -1.54
CA TYR A 59 2.47 3.06 -1.09
C TYR A 59 2.48 2.46 0.32
N ASP A 60 1.69 3.00 1.24
CA ASP A 60 1.52 2.49 2.60
C ASP A 60 0.85 1.11 2.59
N LYS A 61 -0.11 0.84 1.69
CA LYS A 61 -0.70 -0.50 1.56
C LYS A 61 0.30 -1.52 1.01
N LEU A 62 1.19 -1.12 0.11
CA LEU A 62 2.20 -1.99 -0.49
C LEU A 62 3.42 -2.22 0.42
N ASN A 63 3.77 -1.24 1.26
CA ASN A 63 4.94 -1.27 2.14
C ASN A 63 4.58 -1.39 3.63
N LYS A 64 3.31 -1.67 3.96
CA LYS A 64 2.90 -1.93 5.34
C LYS A 64 3.61 -3.18 5.83
N LEU A 65 4.56 -2.95 6.72
CA LEU A 65 5.19 -3.98 7.53
C LEU A 65 4.11 -4.71 8.31
N ASP A 66 4.08 -6.04 8.20
CA ASP A 66 3.15 -6.84 9.00
C ASP A 66 3.62 -6.95 10.46
N ASP A 67 2.84 -7.62 11.32
CA ASP A 67 3.19 -7.79 12.73
C ASP A 67 4.51 -8.57 12.92
N SER A 68 4.88 -9.43 11.97
CA SER A 68 6.15 -10.17 11.98
C SER A 68 7.31 -9.24 11.67
N ASP A 69 7.16 -8.40 10.65
CA ASP A 69 8.13 -7.38 10.28
C ASP A 69 8.38 -6.40 11.44
N LEU A 70 7.32 -5.89 12.05
CA LEU A 70 7.44 -4.99 13.21
C LEU A 70 8.17 -5.65 14.39
N TYR A 71 7.96 -6.96 14.60
CA TYR A 71 8.70 -7.73 15.60
C TYR A 71 10.21 -7.78 15.30
N HIS A 72 10.59 -8.04 14.05
CA HIS A 72 12.00 -8.09 13.64
C HIS A 72 12.67 -6.71 13.68
N VAL A 73 11.98 -5.65 13.30
CA VAL A 73 12.44 -4.25 13.46
C VAL A 73 12.68 -3.93 14.95
N GLY A 74 11.76 -4.33 15.83
CA GLY A 74 11.91 -4.13 17.27
C GLY A 74 13.13 -4.85 17.85
N GLN A 75 13.41 -6.08 17.39
CA GLN A 75 14.61 -6.81 17.80
C GLN A 75 15.90 -6.15 17.27
N ALA A 76 15.91 -5.71 16.00
CA ALA A 76 17.05 -5.00 15.44
C ALA A 76 17.37 -3.70 16.22
N TYR A 77 16.35 -2.89 16.54
CA TYR A 77 16.57 -1.68 17.34
C TYR A 77 17.05 -1.97 18.77
N ARG A 78 16.57 -3.06 19.39
CA ARG A 78 17.07 -3.48 20.70
C ARG A 78 18.56 -3.83 20.63
N ARG A 79 18.98 -4.61 19.63
CA ARG A 79 20.40 -4.95 19.42
C ARG A 79 21.27 -3.73 19.15
N LEU A 80 20.77 -2.77 18.37
CA LEU A 80 21.44 -1.47 18.20
C LEU A 80 21.62 -0.72 19.52
N ALA A 81 20.59 -0.68 20.36
CA ALA A 81 20.65 -0.02 21.68
C ALA A 81 21.59 -0.74 22.65
N GLU A 82 21.73 -2.06 22.54
CA GLU A 82 22.67 -2.89 23.30
C GLU A 82 24.11 -2.80 22.77
N GLY A 83 24.33 -2.11 21.63
CA GLY A 83 25.63 -1.98 20.98
C GLY A 83 26.02 -3.17 20.10
N ASP A 84 25.13 -4.16 19.93
CA ASP A 84 25.34 -5.29 19.03
C ASP A 84 24.87 -4.96 17.60
N VAL A 85 25.68 -4.16 16.93
CA VAL A 85 25.39 -3.68 15.57
C VAL A 85 25.44 -4.82 14.54
N ASN A 86 26.28 -5.84 14.75
CA ASN A 86 26.39 -6.93 13.79
C ASN A 86 25.11 -7.79 13.80
N GLU A 87 24.61 -8.15 14.98
CA GLU A 87 23.38 -8.94 15.12
C GLU A 87 22.16 -8.14 14.61
N ALA A 88 22.11 -6.83 14.87
CA ALA A 88 21.06 -5.96 14.32
C ALA A 88 21.03 -5.96 12.78
N MET A 89 22.19 -5.81 12.14
CA MET A 89 22.29 -5.80 10.68
C MET A 89 22.00 -7.18 10.06
N GLU A 90 22.30 -8.28 10.76
CA GLU A 90 21.92 -9.63 10.32
C GLU A 90 20.40 -9.83 10.36
N ILE A 91 19.73 -9.35 11.42
CA ILE A 91 18.27 -9.40 11.53
C ILE A 91 17.63 -8.61 10.38
N LEU A 92 18.14 -7.40 10.11
CA LEU A 92 17.63 -6.54 9.05
C LEU A 92 17.83 -7.15 7.65
N SER A 93 19.02 -7.67 7.36
CA SER A 93 19.29 -8.32 6.08
C SER A 93 18.46 -9.58 5.86
N ARG A 94 18.28 -10.41 6.90
CA ARG A 94 17.54 -11.68 6.77
C ARG A 94 16.04 -11.49 6.53
N HIS A 95 15.43 -10.46 7.10
CA HIS A 95 13.97 -10.32 7.10
C HIS A 95 13.44 -9.24 6.14
N PHE A 96 14.29 -8.31 5.68
CA PHE A 96 13.85 -7.19 4.83
C PHE A 96 14.53 -7.13 3.46
N ASP A 97 15.16 -8.23 3.03
CA ASP A 97 15.93 -8.30 1.77
C ASP A 97 16.99 -7.17 1.63
N LEU A 98 17.45 -6.65 2.78
CA LEU A 98 18.48 -5.63 2.83
C LEU A 98 19.84 -6.26 2.54
N ALA A 99 20.74 -5.45 1.99
CA ALA A 99 22.09 -5.87 1.66
C ALA A 99 22.78 -6.48 2.90
N PRO A 100 23.49 -7.60 2.76
CA PRO A 100 24.12 -8.26 3.89
C PRO A 100 25.13 -7.34 4.55
N PRO A 101 25.40 -7.51 5.86
CA PRO A 101 26.32 -6.63 6.60
C PRO A 101 27.72 -6.53 5.96
N SER A 102 28.15 -7.58 5.26
CA SER A 102 29.40 -7.58 4.49
C SER A 102 29.42 -6.59 3.34
N HIS A 103 28.28 -6.36 2.69
CA HIS A 103 28.13 -5.41 1.58
C HIS A 103 28.18 -3.96 2.09
N GLU A 104 27.41 -3.65 3.13
CA GLU A 104 27.43 -2.35 3.82
C GLU A 104 28.84 -2.02 4.35
N ARG A 105 29.53 -3.00 4.94
CA ARG A 105 30.90 -2.85 5.45
C ARG A 105 31.90 -2.59 4.32
N ALA A 106 31.76 -3.29 3.19
CA ALA A 106 32.60 -3.04 2.01
C ALA A 106 32.39 -1.63 1.44
N ILE A 107 31.16 -1.12 1.42
CA ILE A 107 30.85 0.27 1.03
C ILE A 107 31.47 1.26 2.03
N ALA A 108 31.32 1.02 3.33
CA ALA A 108 31.89 1.86 4.37
C ALA A 108 33.43 1.90 4.32
N ASP A 109 34.06 0.77 4.04
CA ASP A 109 35.52 0.67 3.87
C ASP A 109 36.00 1.42 2.62
N LEU A 110 35.26 1.33 1.50
CA LEU A 110 35.51 2.11 0.29
C LEU A 110 35.39 3.63 0.54
N LEU A 111 34.33 4.07 1.22
CA LEU A 111 34.10 5.48 1.56
C LEU A 111 35.16 6.02 2.51
N ASN A 112 35.65 5.20 3.44
CA ASN A 112 36.70 5.56 4.39
C ASN A 112 38.12 5.35 3.84
N GLY A 113 38.28 4.97 2.57
CA GLY A 113 39.58 4.76 1.94
C GLY A 113 40.37 3.57 2.50
N LYS A 114 39.73 2.71 3.31
CA LYS A 114 40.33 1.49 3.84
C LYS A 114 40.20 0.41 2.76
N ARG A 115 41.21 0.31 1.91
CA ARG A 115 41.39 -0.87 1.05
C ARG A 115 41.94 -1.99 1.93
N ASN A 116 41.15 -3.04 2.14
CA ASN A 116 41.71 -4.37 2.45
C ASN A 116 42.36 -4.93 1.18
#